data_AF-A0A3D3VQE0-F1
#
_entry.id   AF-A0A3D3VQE0-F1
#
_cell.length_a   1.000
_cell.length_b   1.000
_cell.length_c   1.000
_cell.angle_alpha   90.00
_cell.angle_beta   90.00
_cell.angle_gamma   90.00
#
_symmetry.space_group_name_H-M   'P 1'
#
loop_
_entity.id
_entity.type
_entity.pdbx_description
1 polymer ?
#
loop_
_entity_poly.entity_id
_entity_poly.type
_entity_poly.pdbx_seq_one_letter_code
_entity_poly.pdbx_strand_id
1 'polypeptide(L)'
;VGVAFQGFRGDVAQNVGYMIPTPVIRRFLQDVEDGAYDHYVDIAIRWMPLENPAMRNYYQRPNDGLGVVITDVYSEGSSDGVLEKGDVLLAIDGYPIESDGSVRLDGQPVQLEEIVERKFAGDTVGLEVWRNQKMEKKTITLRPAEMFSMYESLYEEPPRYVLYGGLVFQPLTANLMAVMISSADLRLRQTYTLFGQDQLYRETPEPVILSSVLPDRSNVYLTGLAGQVVREINGKKIRTLADVMPALELGGERTVIRFEGDQRPAVLKKREVDQVMPRIMTQYGISQPHRTELGGRRLAKGSWNRDGVAK
;
A
#
# COMPACT_ATOMS: atom_id res chain seq x y z
N VAL A 1 18.52 14.44 22.13
CA VAL A 1 19.28 13.62 21.15
C VAL A 1 18.57 12.29 20.97
N GLY A 2 17.42 12.32 20.29
CA GLY A 2 16.71 11.16 19.71
C GLY A 2 16.50 9.86 20.49
N VAL A 3 16.05 8.83 19.76
CA VAL A 3 15.91 7.43 20.22
C VAL A 3 16.74 6.56 19.28
N ALA A 4 17.59 5.69 19.83
CA ALA A 4 18.41 4.79 19.02
C ALA A 4 17.54 3.81 18.22
N PHE A 5 17.91 3.57 16.97
CA PHE A 5 17.18 2.69 16.06
C PHE A 5 18.16 1.83 15.27
N GLN A 6 17.75 0.61 14.94
CA GLN A 6 18.49 -0.26 14.04
C GLN A 6 17.96 -0.06 12.63
N GLY A 7 18.69 0.72 11.82
CA GLY A 7 18.41 0.91 10.39
C GLY A 7 18.87 -0.28 9.56
N PHE A 8 19.95 -0.11 8.79
CA PHE A 8 20.51 -1.21 8.01
C PHE A 8 21.03 -2.35 8.90
N ARG A 9 20.88 -3.57 8.38
CA ARG A 9 21.48 -4.76 8.99
C ARG A 9 23.01 -4.67 8.92
N GLY A 10 23.68 -5.30 9.89
CA GLY A 10 25.14 -5.23 10.03
C GLY A 10 25.95 -5.88 8.90
N ASP A 11 25.29 -6.59 7.98
CA ASP A 11 25.85 -7.08 6.72
C ASP A 11 25.87 -6.03 5.61
N VAL A 12 25.04 -4.98 5.72
CA VAL A 12 25.01 -3.84 4.79
C VAL A 12 25.87 -2.67 5.30
N ALA A 13 25.80 -2.36 6.59
CA ALA A 13 26.56 -1.26 7.19
C ALA A 13 27.08 -1.65 8.59
N GLN A 14 28.40 -1.74 8.74
CA GLN A 14 29.08 -1.94 10.03
C GLN A 14 29.50 -0.60 10.62
N ASN A 15 29.45 -0.46 11.94
CA ASN A 15 29.78 0.78 12.67
C ASN A 15 28.94 2.01 12.28
N VAL A 16 27.72 1.81 11.79
CA VAL A 16 26.75 2.88 11.52
C VAL A 16 25.59 2.75 12.50
N GLY A 17 25.36 3.79 13.31
CA GLY A 17 24.22 3.91 14.20
C GLY A 17 23.15 4.80 13.60
N TYR A 18 21.87 4.42 13.76
CA TYR A 18 20.73 5.25 13.37
C TYR A 18 20.01 5.76 14.61
N MET A 19 19.40 6.94 14.48
CA MET A 19 18.67 7.57 15.58
C MET A 19 17.45 8.27 15.02
N ILE A 20 16.29 8.03 15.62
CA ILE A 20 15.07 8.79 15.38
C ILE A 20 15.26 10.18 15.97
N PRO A 21 15.24 11.26 15.17
CA PRO A 21 15.59 12.58 15.63
C PRO A 21 14.47 13.24 16.45
N THR A 22 14.83 14.24 17.26
CA THR A 22 13.88 14.92 18.16
C THR A 22 12.65 15.52 17.45
N PRO A 23 12.75 16.14 16.25
CA PRO A 23 11.57 16.64 15.54
C PRO A 23 10.52 15.56 15.26
N VAL A 24 10.95 14.36 14.85
CA VAL A 24 10.06 13.20 14.64
C VAL A 24 9.37 12.79 15.94
N ILE A 25 10.11 12.73 17.05
CA ILE A 25 9.54 12.38 18.36
C ILE A 25 8.51 13.42 18.81
N ARG A 26 8.82 14.71 18.66
CA ARG A 26 7.88 15.79 19.04
C ARG A 26 6.62 15.75 18.20
N ARG A 27 6.77 15.58 16.87
CA ARG A 27 5.64 15.42 15.96
C ARG A 27 4.77 14.25 16.38
N PHE A 28 5.37 13.07 16.63
CA PHE A 28 4.63 11.88 17.08
C PHE A 28 3.89 12.12 18.40
N LEU A 29 4.55 12.72 19.40
CA LEU A 29 3.92 12.97 20.70
C LEU A 29 2.73 13.93 20.57
N GLN A 30 2.84 14.97 19.75
CA GLN A 30 1.74 15.88 19.44
C GLN A 30 0.59 15.17 18.71
N ASP A 31 0.91 14.29 17.77
CA ASP A 31 -0.06 13.51 17.00
C ASP A 31 -0.94 12.64 17.89
N VAL A 32 -0.39 12.12 19.01
CA VAL A 32 -1.09 11.22 19.92
C VAL A 32 -1.62 11.88 21.19
N GLU A 33 -1.61 13.22 21.28
CA GLU A 33 -2.11 13.95 22.45
C GLU A 33 -3.60 13.70 22.73
N ASP A 34 -4.39 13.44 21.69
CA ASP A 34 -5.81 13.12 21.78
C ASP A 34 -6.11 11.63 22.01
N GLY A 35 -5.06 10.80 22.09
CA GLY A 35 -5.14 9.36 22.29
C GLY A 35 -5.31 8.54 21.00
N ALA A 36 -5.29 9.16 19.82
CA ALA A 36 -5.29 8.48 18.52
C ALA A 36 -3.99 8.76 17.77
N TYR A 37 -3.57 7.87 16.87
CA TYR A 37 -2.43 8.13 15.98
C TYR A 37 -2.97 8.39 14.58
N ASP A 38 -2.80 9.62 14.08
CA ASP A 38 -3.35 10.05 12.78
C ASP A 38 -2.44 9.68 11.60
N HIS A 39 -1.27 9.10 11.88
CA HIS A 39 -0.27 8.67 10.90
C HIS A 39 0.39 9.83 10.15
N TYR A 40 1.45 9.50 9.41
CA TYR A 40 2.13 10.46 8.55
C TYR A 40 1.27 10.82 7.34
N VAL A 41 1.41 12.08 6.93
CA VAL A 41 0.82 12.62 5.71
C VAL A 41 1.83 12.64 4.59
N ASP A 42 1.35 12.59 3.35
CA ASP A 42 2.20 12.55 2.16
C ASP A 42 1.69 13.58 1.12
N ILE A 43 2.60 14.17 0.34
CA ILE A 43 2.24 15.02 -0.80
C ILE A 43 1.62 14.21 -1.94
N ALA A 44 1.91 12.91 -1.99
CA ALA A 44 1.36 11.89 -2.87
C ALA A 44 1.68 12.13 -4.35
N ILE A 45 2.95 12.42 -4.65
CA ILE A 45 3.48 12.55 -6.01
C ILE A 45 4.72 11.69 -6.20
N ARG A 46 5.00 11.33 -7.46
CA ARG A 46 6.35 10.95 -7.89
C ARG A 46 6.94 12.09 -8.68
N TRP A 47 8.20 12.36 -8.46
CA TRP A 47 8.94 13.36 -9.23
C TRP A 47 10.28 12.80 -9.71
N MET A 48 10.86 13.50 -10.68
CA MET A 48 12.22 13.24 -11.16
C MET A 48 13.04 14.53 -11.16
N PRO A 49 14.36 14.44 -10.92
CA PRO A 49 15.25 15.58 -11.02
C PRO A 49 15.16 16.28 -12.38
N LEU A 50 15.30 17.60 -12.38
CA LEU A 50 15.26 18.44 -13.59
C LEU A 50 16.63 19.07 -13.91
N GLU A 51 17.70 18.29 -13.80
CA GLU A 51 19.08 18.79 -13.92
C GLU A 51 19.52 19.00 -15.38
N ASN A 52 19.00 18.19 -16.31
CA ASN A 52 19.42 18.20 -17.70
C ASN A 52 18.94 19.48 -18.42
N PRO A 53 19.84 20.32 -18.98
CA PRO A 53 19.45 21.56 -19.65
C PRO A 53 18.50 21.37 -20.85
N ALA A 54 18.64 20.27 -21.60
CA ALA A 54 17.73 19.95 -22.70
C ALA A 54 16.34 19.58 -22.18
N MET A 55 16.26 18.88 -21.04
CA MET A 55 14.99 18.60 -20.38
C MET A 55 14.34 19.87 -19.83
N ARG A 56 15.11 20.78 -19.24
CA ARG A 56 14.61 22.11 -18.84
C ARG A 56 14.03 22.87 -20.01
N ASN A 57 14.73 22.91 -21.13
CA ASN A 57 14.25 23.53 -22.36
C ASN A 57 12.96 22.88 -22.89
N TYR A 58 12.83 21.56 -22.78
CA TYR A 58 11.59 20.85 -23.14
C TYR A 58 10.39 21.34 -22.31
N TYR A 59 10.57 21.51 -20.99
CA TYR A 59 9.56 22.11 -20.10
C TYR A 59 9.52 23.65 -20.16
N GLN A 60 10.24 24.28 -21.09
CA GLN A 60 10.36 25.73 -21.25
C GLN A 60 10.80 26.45 -19.97
N ARG A 61 11.68 25.81 -19.19
CA ARG A 61 12.27 26.37 -17.97
C ARG A 61 13.66 26.92 -18.24
N PRO A 62 14.04 28.07 -17.65
CA PRO A 62 15.42 28.53 -17.61
C PRO A 62 16.32 27.52 -16.89
N ASN A 63 17.61 27.55 -17.19
CA ASN A 63 18.62 26.74 -16.51
C ASN A 63 19.05 27.36 -15.17
N ASP A 64 18.08 27.61 -14.28
CA ASP A 64 18.26 28.27 -12.98
C ASP A 64 18.48 27.28 -11.82
N GLY A 65 18.54 25.98 -12.11
CA GLY A 65 18.77 24.94 -11.10
C GLY A 65 17.57 24.65 -10.20
N LEU A 66 16.37 25.16 -10.50
CA LEU A 66 15.19 25.00 -9.62
C LEU A 66 14.12 24.04 -10.15
N GLY A 67 13.61 23.22 -9.25
CA GLY A 67 12.39 22.45 -9.38
C GLY A 67 12.58 21.04 -9.91
N VAL A 68 11.55 20.23 -9.70
CA VAL A 68 11.47 18.83 -10.09
C VAL A 68 10.26 18.61 -10.98
N VAL A 69 10.33 17.66 -11.92
CA VAL A 69 9.17 17.34 -12.75
C VAL A 69 8.31 16.28 -12.06
N ILE A 70 7.01 16.52 -11.96
CA ILE A 70 6.03 15.55 -11.48
C ILE A 70 5.81 14.51 -12.56
N THR A 71 6.10 13.24 -12.26
CA THR A 71 5.97 12.11 -13.19
C THR A 71 4.72 11.28 -12.95
N ASP A 72 4.17 11.33 -11.73
CA ASP A 72 2.88 10.76 -11.40
C ASP A 72 2.25 11.48 -10.19
N VAL A 73 0.93 11.43 -10.12
CA VAL A 73 0.15 11.88 -8.97
C VAL A 73 -0.67 10.69 -8.50
N TYR A 74 -0.47 10.27 -7.25
CA TYR A 74 -1.20 9.14 -6.69
C TYR A 74 -2.65 9.55 -6.43
N SER A 75 -3.59 8.82 -7.05
CA SER A 75 -5.02 9.04 -6.82
C SER A 75 -5.37 8.94 -5.34
N GLU A 76 -6.36 9.71 -4.92
CA GLU A 76 -6.84 9.81 -3.53
C GLU A 76 -5.84 10.45 -2.54
N GLY A 77 -4.62 10.75 -2.98
CA GLY A 77 -3.58 11.43 -2.21
C GLY A 77 -3.81 12.94 -2.07
N SER A 78 -2.93 13.61 -1.33
CA SER A 78 -3.08 15.05 -1.02
C SER A 78 -3.03 15.95 -2.26
N SER A 79 -2.26 15.57 -3.28
CA SER A 79 -2.11 16.32 -4.53
C SER A 79 -3.12 15.94 -5.63
N ASP A 80 -3.96 14.93 -5.41
CA ASP A 80 -4.94 14.47 -6.39
C ASP A 80 -5.95 15.57 -6.74
N GLY A 81 -6.15 15.79 -8.03
CA GLY A 81 -6.99 16.87 -8.57
C GLY A 81 -6.41 18.29 -8.46
N VAL A 82 -5.19 18.46 -7.93
CA VAL A 82 -4.52 19.78 -7.81
C VAL A 82 -3.27 19.85 -8.68
N LEU A 83 -2.38 18.85 -8.54
CA LEU A 83 -1.17 18.72 -9.36
C LEU A 83 -1.43 17.76 -10.51
N GLU A 84 -0.61 17.89 -11.56
CA GLU A 84 -0.72 17.10 -12.77
C GLU A 84 0.64 16.56 -13.20
N LYS A 85 0.64 15.40 -13.86
CA LYS A 85 1.84 14.86 -14.50
C LYS A 85 2.37 15.85 -15.53
N GLY A 86 3.67 16.15 -15.46
CA GLY A 86 4.35 17.11 -16.31
C GLY A 86 4.48 18.50 -15.71
N ASP A 87 3.81 18.78 -14.58
CA ASP A 87 4.08 19.97 -13.79
C ASP A 87 5.54 20.00 -13.33
N VAL A 88 6.13 21.20 -13.28
CA VAL A 88 7.42 21.39 -12.59
C VAL A 88 7.14 22.07 -11.25
N LEU A 89 7.37 21.35 -10.16
CA LEU A 89 7.21 21.89 -8.80
C LEU A 89 8.46 22.71 -8.44
N LEU A 90 8.27 24.00 -8.19
CA LEU A 90 9.35 24.98 -8.00
C LEU A 90 9.58 25.35 -6.54
N ALA A 91 8.52 25.39 -5.73
CA ALA A 91 8.61 25.69 -4.32
C ALA A 91 7.50 24.99 -3.52
N ILE A 92 7.79 24.73 -2.25
CA ILE A 92 6.88 24.13 -1.27
C ILE A 92 6.94 24.96 0.02
N ASP A 93 5.80 25.50 0.47
CA ASP A 93 5.69 26.42 1.61
C ASP A 93 6.70 27.58 1.60
N GLY A 94 6.98 28.10 0.39
CA GLY A 94 7.93 29.19 0.18
C GLY A 94 9.40 28.77 0.18
N TYR A 95 9.72 27.50 0.41
CA TYR A 95 11.06 26.94 0.20
C TYR A 95 11.27 26.63 -1.28
N PRO A 96 12.24 27.26 -1.97
CA PRO A 96 12.61 26.88 -3.33
C PRO A 96 13.14 25.46 -3.35
N ILE A 97 12.75 24.70 -4.36
CA ILE A 97 13.19 23.32 -4.59
C ILE A 97 14.34 23.36 -5.59
N GLU A 98 15.49 22.78 -5.24
CA GLU A 98 16.62 22.58 -6.13
C GLU A 98 16.33 21.45 -7.14
N SER A 99 17.10 21.34 -8.22
CA SER A 99 16.80 20.40 -9.32
C SER A 99 16.86 18.92 -8.93
N ASP A 100 17.51 18.61 -7.81
CA ASP A 100 17.62 17.27 -7.23
C ASP A 100 16.52 16.97 -6.20
N GLY A 101 15.56 17.89 -6.02
CA GLY A 101 14.47 17.78 -5.05
C GLY A 101 14.80 18.30 -3.65
N SER A 102 16.02 18.78 -3.42
CA SER A 102 16.39 19.31 -2.11
C SER A 102 15.81 20.71 -1.84
N VAL A 103 15.56 21.00 -0.58
CA VAL A 103 15.15 22.30 -0.04
C VAL A 103 16.05 22.69 1.12
N ARG A 104 16.28 23.99 1.33
CA ARG A 104 17.09 24.49 2.45
C ARG A 104 16.24 24.71 3.68
N LEU A 105 16.22 23.74 4.58
CA LEU A 105 15.52 23.80 5.87
C LEU A 105 16.54 24.00 6.99
N ASP A 106 16.41 25.08 7.77
CA ASP A 106 17.36 25.45 8.83
C ASP A 106 18.83 25.49 8.37
N GLY A 107 19.04 25.90 7.11
CA GLY A 107 20.36 25.97 6.47
C GLY A 107 20.92 24.64 5.96
N GLN A 108 20.23 23.52 6.18
CA GLN A 108 20.62 22.19 5.72
C GLN A 108 19.79 21.77 4.49
N PRO A 109 20.40 21.05 3.52
CA PRO A 109 19.64 20.45 2.44
C PRO A 109 18.89 19.21 2.96
N VAL A 110 17.58 19.19 2.75
CA VAL A 110 16.70 18.04 3.00
C VAL A 110 15.85 17.79 1.77
N GLN A 111 15.34 16.58 1.59
CA GLN A 111 14.41 16.32 0.48
C GLN A 111 13.06 17.02 0.74
N LEU A 112 12.36 17.42 -0.33
CA LEU A 112 11.13 18.21 -0.22
C LEU A 112 10.04 17.56 0.65
N GLU A 113 10.03 16.23 0.73
CA GLU A 113 9.12 15.45 1.57
C GLU A 113 9.22 15.82 3.06
N GLU A 114 10.40 16.19 3.55
CA GLU A 114 10.63 16.61 4.95
C GLU A 114 9.73 17.82 5.34
N ILE A 115 9.38 18.69 4.38
CA ILE A 115 8.47 19.83 4.63
C ILE A 115 7.06 19.35 4.96
N VAL A 116 6.64 18.25 4.35
CA VAL A 116 5.31 17.65 4.51
C VAL A 116 5.28 16.71 5.70
N GLU A 117 6.33 15.92 5.92
CA GLU A 117 6.45 14.98 7.04
C GLU A 117 6.45 15.67 8.42
N ARG A 118 6.76 16.97 8.47
CA ARG A 118 6.67 17.79 9.70
C ARG A 118 5.25 18.29 10.03
N LYS A 119 4.28 18.06 9.15
CA LYS A 119 2.90 18.53 9.28
C LYS A 119 1.95 17.42 9.75
N PHE A 120 0.69 17.81 9.97
CA PHE A 120 -0.38 16.93 10.44
C PHE A 120 -1.49 16.78 9.38
N ALA A 121 -2.33 15.76 9.57
CA ALA A 121 -3.53 15.60 8.76
C ALA A 121 -4.42 16.85 8.85
N GLY A 122 -4.88 17.34 7.70
CA GLY A 122 -5.68 18.56 7.61
C GLY A 122 -4.88 19.85 7.45
N ASP A 123 -3.57 19.85 7.71
CA ASP A 123 -2.72 21.00 7.41
C ASP A 123 -2.70 21.30 5.92
N THR A 124 -2.45 22.57 5.57
CA THR A 124 -2.28 23.00 4.18
C THR A 124 -0.83 23.20 3.81
N VAL A 125 -0.53 23.01 2.52
CA VAL A 125 0.78 23.29 1.92
C VAL A 125 0.57 24.16 0.68
N GLY A 126 1.28 25.28 0.62
CA GLY A 126 1.37 26.15 -0.54
C GLY A 126 2.43 25.63 -1.53
N LEU A 127 2.09 25.62 -2.81
CA LEU A 127 2.96 25.12 -3.87
C LEU A 127 3.10 26.18 -4.96
N GLU A 128 4.31 26.33 -5.49
CA GLU A 128 4.55 27.09 -6.72
C GLU A 128 4.88 26.11 -7.84
N VAL A 129 4.06 26.13 -8.89
CA VAL A 129 4.05 25.13 -9.95
C VAL A 129 4.21 25.83 -11.29
N TRP A 130 5.06 25.28 -12.16
CA TRP A 130 5.16 25.70 -13.54
C TRP A 130 4.39 24.73 -14.43
N ARG A 131 3.33 25.24 -15.06
CA ARG A 131 2.43 24.50 -15.94
C ARG A 131 2.14 25.35 -17.17
N ASN A 132 2.23 24.76 -18.37
CA ASN A 132 1.90 25.44 -19.63
C ASN A 132 2.55 26.84 -19.77
N GLN A 133 3.84 26.93 -19.45
CA GLN A 133 4.63 28.18 -19.49
C GLN A 133 4.20 29.27 -18.51
N LYS A 134 3.44 28.92 -17.48
CA LYS A 134 2.94 29.86 -16.48
C LYS A 134 3.25 29.37 -15.08
N MET A 135 3.58 30.31 -14.21
CA MET A 135 3.66 30.05 -12.78
C MET A 135 2.25 30.09 -12.20
N GLU A 136 1.88 29.04 -11.48
CA GLU A 136 0.65 28.89 -10.76
C GLU A 136 0.94 28.67 -9.28
N LYS A 137 0.16 29.33 -8.42
CA LYS A 137 0.16 29.05 -6.99
C LYS A 137 -0.99 28.09 -6.69
N LYS A 138 -0.68 26.99 -6.02
CA LYS A 138 -1.66 25.98 -5.59
C LYS A 138 -1.60 25.82 -4.08
N THR A 139 -2.67 25.29 -3.53
CA THR A 139 -2.72 24.87 -2.12
C THR A 139 -3.33 23.48 -2.08
N ILE A 140 -2.68 22.58 -1.36
CA ILE A 140 -3.20 21.24 -1.07
C ILE A 140 -3.50 21.13 0.43
N THR A 141 -4.45 20.26 0.76
CA THR A 141 -4.71 19.84 2.15
C THR A 141 -4.16 18.44 2.33
N LEU A 142 -3.29 18.29 3.32
CA LEU A 142 -2.59 17.05 3.61
C LEU A 142 -3.51 16.01 4.22
N ARG A 143 -3.33 14.76 3.81
CA ARG A 143 -4.10 13.61 4.27
C ARG A 143 -3.18 12.40 4.45
N PRO A 144 -3.52 11.48 5.36
CA PRO A 144 -2.83 10.20 5.45
C PRO A 144 -2.90 9.42 4.14
N ALA A 145 -1.78 8.78 3.78
CA ALA A 145 -1.63 8.06 2.52
C ALA A 145 -2.13 6.61 2.62
N GLU A 146 -3.45 6.43 2.81
CA GLU A 146 -4.05 5.12 3.08
C GLU A 146 -3.84 4.08 1.98
N MET A 147 -3.60 4.53 0.75
CA MET A 147 -3.26 3.66 -0.38
C MET A 147 -1.93 2.90 -0.18
N PHE A 148 -1.08 3.32 0.74
CA PHE A 148 0.19 2.64 1.06
C PHE A 148 0.12 1.71 2.27
N SER A 149 -1.04 1.60 2.91
CA SER A 149 -1.27 0.75 4.10
C SER A 149 -0.90 -0.73 3.92
N MET A 150 -0.90 -1.24 2.69
CA MET A 150 -0.43 -2.58 2.37
C MET A 150 1.04 -2.81 2.77
N TYR A 151 1.85 -1.75 2.76
CA TYR A 151 3.28 -1.76 3.07
C TYR A 151 3.58 -1.62 4.57
N GLU A 152 2.55 -1.40 5.40
CA GLU A 152 2.73 -1.25 6.84
C GLU A 152 3.02 -2.58 7.53
N SER A 153 3.99 -2.52 8.44
CA SER A 153 4.23 -3.60 9.39
C SER A 153 3.31 -3.44 10.58
N LEU A 154 2.35 -4.33 10.72
CA LEU A 154 1.45 -4.35 11.86
C LEU A 154 1.96 -5.32 12.92
N TYR A 155 1.82 -4.91 14.17
CA TYR A 155 2.20 -5.69 15.33
C TYR A 155 0.95 -6.01 16.13
N GLU A 156 0.95 -7.17 16.80
CA GLU A 156 -0.08 -7.62 17.75
C GLU A 156 -1.45 -7.96 17.12
N GLU A 157 -1.79 -7.39 15.96
CA GLU A 157 -3.00 -7.75 15.24
C GLU A 157 -2.90 -9.16 14.66
N PRO A 158 -3.86 -10.04 14.99
CA PRO A 158 -3.81 -11.40 14.50
C PRO A 158 -4.21 -11.41 13.01
N PRO A 159 -3.56 -12.22 12.15
CA PRO A 159 -3.74 -12.11 10.72
C PRO A 159 -5.17 -12.44 10.30
N ARG A 160 -5.66 -11.68 9.34
CA ARG A 160 -6.97 -11.88 8.71
C ARG A 160 -6.88 -13.00 7.68
N TYR A 161 -7.92 -13.82 7.61
CA TYR A 161 -8.00 -14.93 6.68
C TYR A 161 -9.43 -15.45 6.47
N VAL A 162 -9.62 -16.24 5.42
CA VAL A 162 -10.78 -17.10 5.21
C VAL A 162 -10.29 -18.50 4.84
N LEU A 163 -10.80 -19.52 5.53
CA LEU A 163 -10.55 -20.94 5.26
C LEU A 163 -11.73 -21.54 4.51
N TYR A 164 -11.47 -22.20 3.38
CA TYR A 164 -12.51 -22.89 2.61
C TYR A 164 -11.98 -24.18 1.96
N GLY A 165 -12.44 -25.34 2.40
CA GLY A 165 -12.00 -26.65 1.87
C GLY A 165 -10.49 -26.88 1.99
N GLY A 166 -9.85 -26.29 3.00
CA GLY A 166 -8.40 -26.28 3.19
C GLY A 166 -7.67 -25.13 2.49
N LEU A 167 -8.31 -24.38 1.60
CA LEU A 167 -7.71 -23.20 0.96
C LEU A 167 -7.73 -22.02 1.95
N VAL A 168 -6.58 -21.40 2.17
CA VAL A 168 -6.43 -20.26 3.09
C VAL A 168 -6.23 -18.98 2.29
N PHE A 169 -7.23 -18.10 2.32
CA PHE A 169 -7.18 -16.79 1.68
C PHE A 169 -6.73 -15.74 2.67
N GLN A 170 -5.76 -14.91 2.31
CA GLN A 170 -5.26 -13.82 3.13
C GLN A 170 -5.05 -12.55 2.30
N PRO A 171 -5.22 -11.35 2.88
CA PRO A 171 -4.84 -10.13 2.20
C PRO A 171 -3.32 -10.08 2.02
N LEU A 172 -2.88 -9.60 0.86
CA LEU A 172 -1.49 -9.28 0.57
C LEU A 172 -1.06 -8.12 1.46
N THR A 173 0.00 -8.31 2.24
CA THR A 173 0.46 -7.34 3.24
C THR A 173 1.98 -7.44 3.39
N ALA A 174 2.63 -6.41 3.92
CA ALA A 174 4.07 -6.45 4.22
C ALA A 174 4.45 -7.61 5.14
N ASN A 175 3.68 -7.85 6.21
CA ASN A 175 3.90 -8.98 7.11
C ASN A 175 3.81 -10.33 6.38
N LEU A 176 2.80 -10.53 5.52
CA LEU A 176 2.65 -11.78 4.75
C LEU A 176 3.79 -11.94 3.74
N MET A 177 4.15 -10.86 3.03
CA MET A 177 5.25 -10.88 2.08
C MET A 177 6.59 -11.13 2.76
N ALA A 178 6.84 -10.60 3.95
CA ALA A 178 8.07 -10.86 4.68
C ALA A 178 8.30 -12.36 4.93
N VAL A 179 7.22 -13.13 5.12
CA VAL A 179 7.27 -14.59 5.28
C VAL A 179 7.34 -15.31 3.93
N MET A 180 6.60 -14.83 2.93
CA MET A 180 6.49 -15.49 1.62
C MET A 180 7.57 -15.08 0.62
N ILE A 181 8.40 -14.07 0.88
CA ILE A 181 9.26 -13.45 -0.14
C ILE A 181 10.16 -14.47 -0.85
N SER A 182 10.67 -15.48 -0.14
CA SER A 182 11.57 -16.50 -0.68
C SER A 182 10.85 -17.47 -1.63
N SER A 183 9.58 -17.76 -1.40
CA SER A 183 8.76 -18.68 -2.21
C SER A 183 7.82 -17.97 -3.18
N ALA A 184 7.64 -16.66 -3.04
CA ALA A 184 6.80 -15.84 -3.91
C ALA A 184 7.34 -15.86 -5.34
N ASP A 185 6.46 -16.17 -6.29
CA ASP A 185 6.79 -16.14 -7.71
C ASP A 185 6.97 -14.69 -8.21
N LEU A 186 7.39 -14.56 -9.48
CA LEU A 186 7.62 -13.26 -10.08
C LEU A 186 6.35 -12.40 -10.11
N ARG A 187 5.19 -13.03 -10.34
CA ARG A 187 3.92 -12.32 -10.50
C ARG A 187 3.51 -11.68 -9.17
N LEU A 188 3.50 -12.44 -8.09
CA LEU A 188 3.18 -11.94 -6.76
C LEU A 188 4.14 -10.82 -6.34
N ARG A 189 5.44 -10.99 -6.59
CA ARG A 189 6.46 -9.96 -6.32
C ARG A 189 6.22 -8.69 -7.12
N GLN A 190 5.81 -8.80 -8.39
CA GLN A 190 5.45 -7.66 -9.23
C GLN A 190 4.19 -6.98 -8.72
N THR A 191 3.12 -7.72 -8.42
CA THR A 191 1.88 -7.17 -7.84
C THR A 191 2.19 -6.37 -6.58
N TYR A 192 3.00 -6.91 -5.66
CA TYR A 192 3.37 -6.20 -4.43
C TYR A 192 4.23 -4.96 -4.69
N THR A 193 5.28 -5.08 -5.50
CA THR A 193 6.22 -3.98 -5.80
C THR A 193 5.53 -2.83 -6.54
N LEU A 194 4.65 -3.15 -7.49
CA LEU A 194 4.00 -2.16 -8.35
C LEU A 194 2.65 -1.68 -7.82
N PHE A 195 2.17 -2.19 -6.68
CA PHE A 195 0.84 -1.86 -6.16
C PHE A 195 0.60 -0.36 -6.00
N GLY A 196 1.52 0.35 -5.34
CA GLY A 196 1.48 1.80 -5.23
C GLY A 196 1.75 2.47 -6.58
N GLN A 197 2.84 2.06 -7.25
CA GLN A 197 3.35 2.68 -8.48
C GLN A 197 2.34 2.66 -9.64
N ASP A 198 1.74 1.52 -9.93
CA ASP A 198 0.75 1.37 -11.01
C ASP A 198 -0.67 1.70 -10.50
N GLN A 199 -0.78 2.14 -9.24
CA GLN A 199 -2.00 2.51 -8.56
C GLN A 199 -3.06 1.39 -8.60
N LEU A 200 -2.62 0.15 -8.36
CA LEU A 200 -3.45 -1.06 -8.40
C LEU A 200 -4.57 -1.03 -7.35
N TYR A 201 -4.37 -0.28 -6.27
CA TYR A 201 -5.34 -0.08 -5.19
C TYR A 201 -6.68 0.51 -5.67
N ARG A 202 -6.69 1.25 -6.79
CA ARG A 202 -7.94 1.79 -7.38
C ARG A 202 -8.93 0.69 -7.77
N GLU A 203 -8.41 -0.41 -8.28
CA GLU A 203 -9.22 -1.56 -8.66
C GLU A 203 -9.27 -2.62 -7.55
N THR A 204 -8.13 -2.93 -6.96
CA THR A 204 -7.98 -4.00 -5.97
C THR A 204 -7.29 -3.41 -4.74
N PRO A 205 -8.02 -2.68 -3.88
CA PRO A 205 -7.46 -1.99 -2.72
C PRO A 205 -6.86 -2.95 -1.68
N GLU A 206 -7.28 -4.22 -1.69
CA GLU A 206 -6.72 -5.26 -0.84
C GLU A 206 -6.60 -6.57 -1.63
N PRO A 207 -5.50 -6.78 -2.37
CA PRO A 207 -5.30 -8.00 -3.13
C PRO A 207 -5.35 -9.21 -2.21
N VAL A 208 -6.14 -10.22 -2.58
CA VAL A 208 -6.28 -11.46 -1.80
C VAL A 208 -5.43 -12.55 -2.43
N ILE A 209 -4.70 -13.30 -1.63
CA ILE A 209 -3.82 -14.40 -2.06
C ILE A 209 -4.33 -15.70 -1.46
N LEU A 210 -4.24 -16.79 -2.23
CA LEU A 210 -4.27 -18.14 -1.65
C LEU A 210 -2.91 -18.42 -1.00
N SER A 211 -2.77 -18.08 0.28
CA SER A 211 -1.46 -18.12 0.95
C SER A 211 -0.98 -19.55 1.18
N SER A 212 -1.91 -20.48 1.43
CA SER A 212 -1.62 -21.89 1.63
C SER A 212 -2.82 -22.77 1.33
N VAL A 213 -2.56 -24.06 1.14
CA VAL A 213 -3.59 -25.11 1.07
C VAL A 213 -3.26 -26.13 2.16
N LEU A 214 -4.12 -26.24 3.16
CA LEU A 214 -4.04 -27.25 4.23
C LEU A 214 -4.36 -28.61 3.62
N PRO A 215 -3.40 -29.55 3.56
CA PRO A 215 -3.59 -30.80 2.84
C PRO A 215 -4.76 -31.65 3.36
N ASP A 216 -5.69 -31.98 2.48
CA ASP A 216 -6.77 -32.95 2.70
C ASP A 216 -7.02 -33.76 1.43
N ARG A 217 -7.61 -34.95 1.57
CA ARG A 217 -7.99 -35.79 0.43
C ARG A 217 -8.94 -35.09 -0.54
N SER A 218 -9.72 -34.10 -0.09
CA SER A 218 -10.61 -33.31 -0.93
C SER A 218 -9.91 -32.23 -1.77
N ASN A 219 -8.65 -31.89 -1.48
CA ASN A 219 -7.94 -30.77 -2.12
C ASN A 219 -6.54 -31.13 -2.67
N VAL A 220 -6.23 -32.43 -2.79
CA VAL A 220 -4.91 -32.97 -3.23
C VAL A 220 -4.32 -32.27 -4.45
N TYR A 221 -5.16 -31.91 -5.43
CA TYR A 221 -4.72 -31.32 -6.69
C TYR A 221 -4.63 -29.78 -6.67
N LEU A 222 -4.84 -29.15 -5.52
CA LEU A 222 -4.92 -27.70 -5.37
C LEU A 222 -3.70 -27.10 -4.68
N THR A 223 -2.84 -27.91 -4.04
CA THR A 223 -1.67 -27.43 -3.29
C THR A 223 -0.73 -26.56 -4.12
N GLY A 224 -0.56 -26.87 -5.42
CA GLY A 224 0.28 -26.09 -6.34
C GLY A 224 -0.28 -24.72 -6.72
N LEU A 225 -1.49 -24.37 -6.27
CA LEU A 225 -2.12 -23.07 -6.52
C LEU A 225 -1.82 -22.05 -5.41
N ALA A 226 -1.17 -22.46 -4.32
CA ALA A 226 -0.73 -21.55 -3.27
C ALA A 226 0.28 -20.52 -3.80
N GLY A 227 0.24 -19.31 -3.24
CA GLY A 227 1.04 -18.17 -3.67
C GLY A 227 0.38 -17.29 -4.74
N GLN A 228 -0.76 -17.70 -5.29
CA GLN A 228 -1.43 -16.95 -6.35
C GLN A 228 -2.44 -15.92 -5.84
N VAL A 229 -2.50 -14.77 -6.52
CA VAL A 229 -3.50 -13.72 -6.27
C VAL A 229 -4.86 -14.17 -6.82
N VAL A 230 -5.89 -14.11 -5.99
CA VAL A 230 -7.28 -14.44 -6.34
C VAL A 230 -7.89 -13.29 -7.11
N ARG A 231 -8.37 -13.57 -8.32
CA ARG A 231 -9.06 -12.60 -9.17
C ARG A 231 -10.57 -12.65 -8.97
N GLU A 232 -11.12 -13.86 -8.91
CA GLU A 232 -12.57 -14.08 -8.96
C GLU A 232 -12.96 -15.35 -8.23
N ILE A 233 -14.11 -15.32 -7.55
CA ILE A 233 -14.77 -16.50 -7.01
C ILE A 233 -16.20 -16.51 -7.54
N ASN A 234 -16.60 -17.60 -8.19
CA ASN A 234 -17.96 -17.82 -8.71
C ASN A 234 -18.52 -16.67 -9.58
N GLY A 235 -17.71 -16.07 -10.46
CA GLY A 235 -18.14 -14.94 -11.28
C GLY A 235 -17.92 -13.57 -10.63
N LYS A 236 -17.72 -13.49 -9.31
CA LYS A 236 -17.55 -12.23 -8.58
C LYS A 236 -16.08 -11.87 -8.46
N LYS A 237 -15.70 -10.68 -8.96
CA LYS A 237 -14.35 -10.10 -8.78
C LYS A 237 -14.07 -9.92 -7.29
N ILE A 238 -12.89 -10.34 -6.85
CA ILE A 238 -12.43 -10.17 -5.47
C ILE A 238 -11.55 -8.93 -5.42
N ARG A 239 -11.99 -7.90 -4.69
CA ARG A 239 -11.26 -6.65 -4.53
C ARG A 239 -10.62 -6.52 -3.16
N THR A 240 -11.23 -7.19 -2.17
CA THR A 240 -10.87 -7.19 -0.76
C THR A 240 -11.12 -8.56 -0.13
N LEU A 241 -10.60 -8.81 1.07
CA LEU A 241 -10.90 -10.05 1.80
C LEU A 241 -12.40 -10.16 2.16
N ALA A 242 -13.08 -9.04 2.40
CA ALA A 242 -14.52 -9.03 2.67
C ALA A 242 -15.36 -9.55 1.50
N ASP A 243 -14.84 -9.51 0.27
CA ASP A 243 -15.55 -10.06 -0.89
C ASP A 243 -15.58 -11.58 -0.91
N VAL A 244 -14.61 -12.23 -0.27
CA VAL A 244 -14.36 -13.67 -0.38
C VAL A 244 -15.54 -14.49 0.13
N MET A 245 -15.99 -14.25 1.36
CA MET A 245 -17.09 -15.03 1.95
C MET A 245 -18.40 -14.87 1.15
N PRO A 246 -18.88 -13.64 0.84
CA PRO A 246 -20.04 -13.48 -0.03
C PRO A 246 -19.87 -14.16 -1.38
N ALA A 247 -18.69 -14.12 -1.98
CA ALA A 247 -18.44 -14.76 -3.28
C ALA A 247 -18.43 -16.30 -3.21
N LEU A 248 -17.94 -16.89 -2.10
CA LEU A 248 -18.01 -18.33 -1.85
C LEU A 248 -19.45 -18.81 -1.68
N GLU A 249 -20.34 -17.95 -1.19
CA GLU A 249 -21.76 -18.26 -1.10
C GLU A 249 -22.47 -18.24 -2.46
N LEU A 250 -21.98 -17.46 -3.42
CA LEU A 250 -22.47 -17.47 -4.79
C LEU A 250 -22.19 -18.83 -5.46
N GLY A 251 -23.00 -19.17 -6.47
CA GLY A 251 -22.83 -20.40 -7.23
C GLY A 251 -23.77 -21.54 -6.81
N GLY A 252 -23.70 -22.64 -7.56
CA GLY A 252 -24.51 -23.83 -7.35
C GLY A 252 -23.75 -24.92 -6.61
N GLU A 253 -23.64 -26.09 -7.22
CA GLU A 253 -22.99 -27.25 -6.60
C GLU A 253 -21.46 -27.16 -6.51
N ARG A 254 -20.86 -26.18 -7.19
CA ARG A 254 -19.41 -26.02 -7.32
C ARG A 254 -18.99 -24.59 -7.00
N THR A 255 -17.86 -24.48 -6.30
CA THR A 255 -17.11 -23.25 -6.13
C THR A 255 -15.98 -23.22 -7.14
N VAL A 256 -15.90 -22.14 -7.92
CA VAL A 256 -14.87 -21.93 -8.94
C VAL A 256 -14.06 -20.70 -8.55
N ILE A 257 -12.76 -20.88 -8.34
CA ILE A 257 -11.83 -19.84 -7.90
C ILE A 257 -10.81 -19.64 -9.02
N ARG A 258 -10.72 -18.41 -9.52
CA ARG A 258 -9.80 -18.03 -10.59
C ARG A 258 -8.71 -17.15 -10.02
N PHE A 259 -7.49 -17.45 -10.42
CA PHE A 259 -6.32 -16.68 -10.04
C PHE A 259 -5.90 -15.75 -11.18
N GLU A 260 -5.09 -14.78 -10.81
CA GLU A 260 -4.48 -13.85 -11.72
C GLU A 260 -3.47 -14.54 -12.66
N GLY A 261 -3.69 -14.41 -13.97
CA GLY A 261 -2.79 -14.96 -15.00
C GLY A 261 -2.94 -16.45 -15.30
N ASP A 262 -3.73 -17.16 -14.50
CA ASP A 262 -3.74 -18.63 -14.52
C ASP A 262 -4.78 -19.20 -15.50
N GLN A 263 -4.41 -20.26 -16.22
CA GLN A 263 -5.29 -20.94 -17.18
C GLN A 263 -6.26 -21.91 -16.48
N ARG A 264 -5.94 -22.36 -15.25
CA ARG A 264 -6.69 -23.39 -14.54
C ARG A 264 -7.31 -22.85 -13.23
N PRO A 265 -8.64 -22.91 -13.06
CA PRO A 265 -9.27 -22.58 -11.79
C PRO A 265 -9.11 -23.69 -10.75
N ALA A 266 -9.15 -23.32 -9.46
CA ALA A 266 -9.49 -24.25 -8.40
C ALA A 266 -11.00 -24.49 -8.41
N VAL A 267 -11.43 -25.75 -8.43
CA VAL A 267 -12.85 -26.11 -8.44
C VAL A 267 -13.10 -27.13 -7.33
N LEU A 268 -14.00 -26.79 -6.41
CA LEU A 268 -14.44 -27.66 -5.32
C LEU A 268 -15.94 -27.87 -5.38
N LYS A 269 -16.43 -29.03 -4.95
CA LYS A 269 -17.87 -29.25 -4.75
C LYS A 269 -18.27 -28.70 -3.38
N LYS A 270 -19.26 -27.81 -3.32
CA LYS A 270 -19.66 -27.12 -2.08
C LYS A 270 -20.05 -28.11 -0.98
N ARG A 271 -20.84 -29.14 -1.33
CA ARG A 271 -21.24 -30.22 -0.41
C ARG A 271 -20.06 -30.99 0.19
N GLU A 272 -18.99 -31.22 -0.58
CA GLU A 272 -17.81 -31.90 -0.05
C GLU A 272 -17.05 -30.97 0.90
N VAL A 273 -16.95 -29.68 0.58
CA VAL A 273 -16.34 -28.68 1.46
C VAL A 273 -17.04 -28.63 2.82
N ASP A 274 -18.36 -28.56 2.84
CA ASP A 274 -19.15 -28.52 4.09
C ASP A 274 -18.88 -29.74 4.99
N GLN A 275 -18.66 -30.91 4.39
CA GLN A 275 -18.38 -32.15 5.10
C GLN A 275 -16.93 -32.21 5.64
N VAL A 276 -15.96 -31.67 4.90
CA VAL A 276 -14.54 -31.76 5.29
C VAL A 276 -14.09 -30.63 6.19
N MET A 277 -14.75 -29.46 6.16
CA MET A 277 -14.35 -28.28 6.93
C MET A 277 -14.17 -28.57 8.43
N PRO A 278 -15.13 -29.22 9.14
CA PRO A 278 -14.95 -29.54 10.57
C PRO A 278 -13.74 -30.44 10.84
N ARG A 279 -13.49 -31.41 9.94
CA ARG A 279 -12.34 -32.32 10.03
C ARG A 279 -11.03 -31.56 9.84
N ILE A 280 -10.92 -30.76 8.78
CA ILE A 280 -9.74 -29.94 8.49
C ILE A 280 -9.45 -29.02 9.68
N MET A 281 -10.46 -28.29 10.16
CA MET A 281 -10.31 -27.40 11.31
C MET A 281 -9.78 -28.13 12.56
N THR A 282 -10.34 -29.31 12.87
CA THR A 282 -9.88 -30.13 14.00
C THR A 282 -8.44 -30.60 13.82
N GLN A 283 -8.10 -31.11 12.63
CA GLN A 283 -6.77 -31.65 12.33
C GLN A 283 -5.67 -30.58 12.42
N TYR A 284 -5.97 -29.36 12.01
CA TYR A 284 -5.00 -28.25 11.99
C TYR A 284 -5.13 -27.30 13.20
N GLY A 285 -5.99 -27.62 14.18
CA GLY A 285 -6.16 -26.81 15.39
C GLY A 285 -6.77 -25.43 15.15
N ILE A 286 -7.61 -25.28 14.13
CA ILE A 286 -8.23 -24.02 13.74
C ILE A 286 -9.58 -23.89 14.45
N SER A 287 -9.74 -22.85 15.26
CA SER A 287 -10.94 -22.62 16.06
C SER A 287 -12.08 -21.92 15.31
N GLN A 288 -11.75 -21.10 14.32
CA GLN A 288 -12.70 -20.30 13.54
C GLN A 288 -12.37 -20.42 12.05
N PRO A 289 -13.35 -20.53 11.14
CA PRO A 289 -13.06 -20.68 9.71
C PRO A 289 -12.65 -19.37 9.04
N HIS A 290 -12.77 -18.23 9.72
CA HIS A 290 -12.39 -16.93 9.19
C HIS A 290 -12.08 -15.94 10.31
N ARG A 291 -11.30 -14.92 9.96
CA ARG A 291 -11.12 -13.68 10.70
C ARG A 291 -11.03 -12.58 9.66
N THR A 292 -12.08 -11.80 9.47
CA THR A 292 -12.20 -10.83 8.37
C THR A 292 -12.25 -9.39 8.85
N GLU A 293 -12.39 -9.17 10.15
CA GLU A 293 -12.44 -7.84 10.76
C GLU A 293 -11.18 -7.05 10.40
N LEU A 294 -11.36 -5.82 9.94
CA LEU A 294 -10.25 -4.99 9.47
C LEU A 294 -9.31 -4.58 10.63
N GLY A 295 -9.83 -4.42 11.84
CA GLY A 295 -9.03 -3.99 13.00
C GLY A 295 -8.55 -2.54 12.83
N GLY A 296 -7.30 -2.28 13.19
CA GLY A 296 -6.60 -1.01 12.97
C GLY A 296 -6.04 -0.85 11.55
N ARG A 297 -6.27 -1.81 10.65
CA ARG A 297 -5.90 -1.64 9.24
C ARG A 297 -6.70 -0.55 8.58
N ARG A 298 -6.03 0.11 7.64
CA ARG A 298 -6.61 1.10 6.75
C ARG A 298 -6.47 0.59 5.31
N LEU A 299 -7.29 1.11 4.42
CA LEU A 299 -7.32 0.77 3.00
C LEU A 299 -7.61 2.03 2.20
N ALA A 300 -7.30 1.99 0.90
CA ALA A 300 -7.54 3.11 -0.01
C ALA A 300 -8.98 3.66 0.12
N LYS A 301 -9.15 4.96 -0.08
CA LYS A 301 -10.38 5.68 0.22
C LYS A 301 -11.57 5.13 -0.58
N GLY A 302 -12.71 4.94 0.10
CA GLY A 302 -13.93 4.47 -0.53
C GLY A 302 -13.97 2.96 -0.80
N SER A 303 -12.93 2.21 -0.43
CA SER A 303 -12.90 0.76 -0.55
C SER A 303 -13.75 0.02 0.49
N TRP A 304 -14.06 0.64 1.63
CA TRP A 304 -14.80 0.05 2.76
C TRP A 304 -15.77 1.04 3.39
N ASN A 305 -16.90 0.55 3.91
CA ASN A 305 -17.73 1.29 4.87
C ASN A 305 -17.37 0.83 6.29
N ARG A 306 -17.45 1.73 7.30
CA ARG A 306 -16.98 1.51 8.69
C ARG A 306 -17.50 0.23 9.37
N ASP A 307 -18.54 -0.40 8.84
CA ASP A 307 -19.15 -1.63 9.36
C ASP A 307 -18.63 -2.93 8.72
N GLY A 308 -17.54 -2.87 7.95
CA GLY A 308 -16.92 -4.08 7.39
C GLY A 308 -17.62 -4.66 6.16
N VAL A 309 -18.56 -3.92 5.56
CA VAL A 309 -19.30 -4.32 4.37
C VAL A 309 -18.76 -3.56 3.16
N ALA A 310 -18.31 -4.31 2.14
CA ALA A 310 -17.93 -3.76 0.84
C ALA A 310 -19.12 -3.04 0.19
N LYS A 311 -18.86 -1.88 -0.42
CA LYS A 311 -19.86 -1.17 -1.25
C LYS A 311 -20.03 -1.84 -2.61
#